data_AF-A0A920IBB8-F1
#
_entry.id   AF-A0A920IBB8-F1
#
_cell.length_a   1.000
_cell.length_b   1.000
_cell.length_c   1.000
_cell.angle_alpha   90.00
_cell.angle_beta   90.00
_cell.angle_gamma   90.00
#
_symmetry.space_group_name_H-M   'P 1'
#
loop_
_entity.id
_entity.type
_entity.pdbx_description
1 polymer ?
#
loop_
_entity_poly.entity_id
_entity_poly.type
_entity_poly.pdbx_seq_one_letter_code
_entity_poly.pdbx_strand_id
1 'polypeptide(L)'
;MGDRVLGLILAKHLFVEFKSDDQGDLTKRFHAQAKQSNLSEIAIKIGLHNFIVAEKGIDLSSQPSILADVVESLIAGLYLDGGLETAENFILKHWDWHGRVPEDTLHNPKSALQEWSEANGLGLPVYELI
;
A
#
# COMPACT_ATOMS: atom_id res chain seq x y z
N MET A 1 -2.44 -14.44 -1.43
CA MET A 1 -3.77 -14.43 -0.78
C MET A 1 -3.89 -13.27 0.19
N GLY A 2 -2.95 -13.12 1.12
CA GLY A 2 -2.89 -11.97 2.04
C GLY A 2 -2.83 -10.62 1.33
N ASP A 3 -1.98 -10.49 0.30
CA ASP A 3 -1.93 -9.36 -0.64
C ASP A 3 -3.31 -8.95 -1.18
N ARG A 4 -4.14 -9.94 -1.57
CA ARG A 4 -5.47 -9.69 -2.14
C ARG A 4 -6.49 -9.27 -1.08
N VAL A 5 -6.45 -9.90 0.10
CA VAL A 5 -7.30 -9.50 1.23
C VAL A 5 -6.94 -8.09 1.69
N LEU A 6 -5.65 -7.80 1.84
CA LEU A 6 -5.15 -6.47 2.12
C LEU A 6 -5.64 -5.48 1.07
N GLY A 7 -5.40 -5.76 -0.22
CA GLY A 7 -5.82 -4.87 -1.31
C GLY A 7 -7.32 -4.57 -1.31
N LEU A 8 -8.18 -5.56 -1.07
CA LEU A 8 -9.62 -5.33 -0.98
C LEU A 8 -9.98 -4.37 0.17
N ILE A 9 -9.39 -4.59 1.35
CA ILE A 9 -9.66 -3.79 2.54
C ILE A 9 -9.11 -2.37 2.38
N LEU A 10 -7.88 -2.22 1.87
CA LEU A 10 -7.29 -0.91 1.58
C LEU A 10 -8.17 -0.11 0.61
N ALA A 11 -8.56 -0.72 -0.52
CA ALA A 11 -9.38 -0.05 -1.52
C ALA A 11 -10.74 0.40 -0.95
N LYS A 12 -11.41 -0.50 -0.21
CA LYS A 12 -12.68 -0.20 0.46
C LYS A 12 -12.53 0.96 1.45
N HIS A 13 -11.54 0.88 2.34
CA HIS A 13 -11.35 1.89 3.38
C HIS A 13 -10.99 3.25 2.77
N LEU A 14 -10.05 3.29 1.83
CA LEU A 14 -9.64 4.55 1.19
C LEU A 14 -10.79 5.22 0.44
N PHE A 15 -11.61 4.45 -0.28
CA PHE A 15 -12.78 4.98 -0.98
C PHE A 15 -13.83 5.59 -0.02
N VAL A 16 -14.00 4.99 1.17
CA VAL A 16 -14.98 5.45 2.16
C VAL A 16 -14.47 6.66 2.95
N GLU A 17 -13.19 6.65 3.33
CA GLU A 17 -12.59 7.67 4.20
C GLU A 17 -12.20 8.93 3.42
N PHE A 18 -11.61 8.79 2.23
CA PHE A 18 -11.07 9.89 1.43
C PHE A 18 -11.97 10.24 0.24
N LYS A 19 -13.25 10.51 0.51
CA LYS A 19 -14.27 10.81 -0.53
C LYS A 19 -13.98 12.04 -1.39
N SER A 20 -13.14 12.95 -0.91
CA SER A 20 -12.72 14.15 -1.63
C SER A 20 -11.63 13.88 -2.67
N ASP A 21 -10.94 12.76 -2.56
CA ASP A 21 -9.78 12.44 -3.37
C ASP A 21 -10.25 11.91 -4.74
N ASP A 22 -9.52 12.29 -5.79
CA ASP A 22 -9.75 11.73 -7.11
C ASP A 22 -9.16 10.31 -7.24
N GLN A 23 -9.40 9.67 -8.38
CA GLN A 23 -8.90 8.31 -8.64
C GLN A 23 -7.37 8.22 -8.56
N GLY A 24 -6.65 9.27 -8.98
CA GLY A 24 -5.19 9.32 -8.94
C GLY A 24 -4.68 9.37 -7.50
N ASP A 25 -5.27 10.22 -6.67
CA ASP A 25 -4.91 10.36 -5.26
C ASP A 25 -5.24 9.11 -4.45
N LEU A 26 -6.40 8.48 -4.68
CA LEU A 26 -6.74 7.19 -4.08
C LEU A 26 -5.73 6.09 -4.48
N THR A 27 -5.30 6.09 -5.74
CA THR A 27 -4.29 5.13 -6.24
C THR A 27 -2.93 5.37 -5.56
N LYS A 28 -2.50 6.62 -5.40
CA LYS A 28 -1.25 6.96 -4.68
C LYS A 28 -1.31 6.48 -3.22
N ARG A 29 -2.41 6.76 -2.52
CA ARG A 29 -2.62 6.28 -1.14
C ARG A 29 -2.58 4.77 -1.07
N PHE A 30 -3.29 4.10 -1.97
CA PHE A 30 -3.31 2.64 -2.03
C PHE A 30 -1.89 2.07 -2.13
N HIS A 31 -1.09 2.56 -3.08
CA HIS A 31 0.29 2.11 -3.24
C HIS A 31 1.15 2.46 -2.03
N ALA A 32 0.97 3.63 -1.42
CA ALA A 32 1.69 4.01 -0.22
C ALA A 32 1.37 3.08 0.97
N GLN A 33 0.13 2.60 1.09
CA GLN A 33 -0.29 1.69 2.15
C GLN A 33 0.07 0.23 1.88
N ALA A 34 0.14 -0.19 0.61
CA ALA A 34 0.46 -1.56 0.20
C ALA A 34 1.98 -1.79 -0.05
N LYS A 35 2.82 -0.76 0.02
CA LYS A 35 4.26 -0.90 -0.27
C LYS A 35 4.99 -1.72 0.80
N GLN A 36 6.02 -2.46 0.37
CA GLN A 36 6.88 -3.28 1.23
C GLN A 36 7.39 -2.53 2.46
N SER A 37 7.83 -1.28 2.30
CA SER A 37 8.36 -0.51 3.44
C SER A 37 7.31 -0.29 4.54
N ASN A 38 6.06 0.00 4.17
CA ASN A 38 4.98 0.16 5.12
C ASN A 38 4.67 -1.15 5.87
N LEU A 39 4.55 -2.27 5.13
CA LEU A 39 4.33 -3.58 5.74
C LEU A 39 5.48 -3.98 6.67
N SER A 40 6.72 -3.74 6.26
CA SER A 40 7.89 -4.05 7.09
C SER A 40 7.94 -3.21 8.37
N GLU A 41 7.57 -1.92 8.29
CA GLU A 41 7.47 -1.05 9.45
C GLU A 41 6.38 -1.53 10.42
N ILE A 42 5.23 -1.95 9.89
CA ILE A 42 4.14 -2.55 10.69
C ILE A 42 4.63 -3.82 11.39
N ALA A 43 5.33 -4.70 10.69
CA ALA A 43 5.90 -5.92 11.27
C ALA A 43 6.83 -5.62 12.44
N ILE A 44 7.67 -4.58 12.32
CA ILE A 44 8.56 -4.13 13.40
C ILE A 44 7.73 -3.57 14.57
N LYS A 45 6.80 -2.67 14.28
CA LYS A 45 5.97 -1.96 15.27
C LYS A 45 5.13 -2.92 16.12
N ILE A 46 4.60 -3.99 15.54
CA ILE A 46 3.83 -5.00 16.29
C ILE A 46 4.71 -6.10 16.90
N GLY A 47 6.02 -6.04 16.73
CA GLY A 47 6.97 -7.02 17.26
C GLY A 47 6.96 -8.37 16.54
N LEU A 48 6.40 -8.45 15.32
CA LEU A 48 6.23 -9.70 14.57
C LEU A 48 7.56 -10.38 14.25
N HIS A 49 8.61 -9.59 14.02
CA HIS A 49 9.97 -10.07 13.76
C HIS A 49 10.51 -11.01 14.85
N ASN A 50 10.07 -10.86 16.11
CA ASN A 50 10.51 -11.71 17.22
C ASN A 50 9.92 -13.12 17.20
N PHE A 51 8.89 -13.35 16.37
CA PHE A 51 8.19 -14.64 16.27
C PHE A 51 8.57 -15.42 15.01
N ILE A 52 9.37 -14.83 14.12
CA ILE A 52 9.80 -15.49 12.89
C ILE A 52 10.94 -16.46 13.22
N VAL A 53 10.77 -17.72 12.85
CA VAL A 53 11.82 -18.73 12.93
C VAL A 53 12.71 -18.60 11.70
N ALA A 54 13.96 -18.20 11.92
CA ALA A 54 14.97 -18.05 10.86
C ALA A 54 16.29 -18.73 11.26
N GLU A 55 17.18 -18.90 10.29
CA GLU A 55 18.51 -19.43 10.54
C GLU A 55 19.30 -18.52 11.50
N LYS A 56 20.20 -19.12 12.29
CA LYS A 56 21.03 -18.38 13.25
C LYS A 56 21.86 -17.32 12.53
N GLY A 57 21.85 -16.10 13.05
CA GLY A 57 22.65 -14.99 12.54
C GLY A 57 21.94 -14.10 11.53
N ILE A 58 20.69 -14.40 11.15
CA ILE A 58 19.87 -13.49 10.33
C ILE A 58 19.26 -12.43 11.24
N ASP A 59 19.63 -11.17 11.03
CA ASP A 59 18.92 -10.04 11.59
C ASP A 59 17.65 -9.76 10.79
N LEU A 60 16.54 -10.31 11.25
CA LEU A 60 15.22 -10.16 10.62
C LEU A 60 14.72 -8.72 10.59
N SER A 61 15.17 -7.87 11.54
CA SER A 61 14.78 -6.45 11.53
C SER A 61 15.35 -5.69 10.33
N SER A 62 16.44 -6.21 9.75
CA SER A 62 17.09 -5.70 8.55
C SER A 62 16.64 -6.39 7.26
N GLN A 63 15.56 -7.18 7.30
CA GLN A 63 15.04 -7.95 6.14
C GLN A 63 13.62 -7.52 5.76
N PRO A 64 13.45 -6.35 5.10
CA PRO A 64 12.13 -5.76 4.86
C PRO A 64 11.24 -6.59 3.93
N SER A 65 11.81 -7.36 3.00
CA SER A 65 11.04 -8.26 2.14
C SER A 65 10.39 -9.39 2.95
N ILE A 66 11.19 -10.06 3.79
CA ILE A 66 10.70 -11.14 4.68
C ILE A 66 9.62 -10.60 5.62
N LEU A 67 9.85 -9.43 6.22
CA LEU A 67 8.88 -8.81 7.12
C LEU A 67 7.55 -8.50 6.42
N ALA A 68 7.60 -7.99 5.18
CA ALA A 68 6.39 -7.72 4.41
C ALA A 68 5.64 -9.02 4.07
N ASP A 69 6.33 -10.04 3.58
CA ASP A 69 5.76 -11.34 3.24
C ASP A 69 5.09 -12.01 4.46
N VAL A 70 5.68 -11.86 5.64
CA VAL A 70 5.13 -12.40 6.89
C VAL A 70 3.87 -11.63 7.33
N VAL A 71 3.82 -10.31 7.13
CA VAL A 71 2.58 -9.54 7.39
C VAL A 71 1.46 -9.96 6.44
N GLU A 72 1.74 -10.15 5.16
CA GLU A 72 0.75 -10.68 4.22
C GLU A 72 0.28 -12.08 4.62
N SER A 73 1.22 -12.94 5.04
CA SER A 73 0.90 -14.28 5.52
C SER A 73 0.03 -14.26 6.79
N LEU A 74 0.30 -13.34 7.72
CA LEU A 74 -0.51 -13.12 8.90
C LEU A 74 -1.94 -12.68 8.53
N ILE A 75 -2.09 -11.73 7.60
CA ILE A 75 -3.40 -11.28 7.11
C ILE A 75 -4.17 -12.45 6.49
N ALA A 76 -3.49 -13.30 5.70
CA ALA A 76 -4.11 -14.49 5.13
C ALA A 76 -4.58 -15.46 6.23
N GLY A 77 -3.78 -15.68 7.27
CA GLY A 77 -4.13 -16.52 8.42
C GLY A 77 -5.35 -15.98 9.18
N LEU A 78 -5.38 -14.69 9.49
CA LEU A 78 -6.51 -14.03 10.14
C LEU A 78 -7.80 -14.14 9.32
N TYR A 79 -7.69 -14.00 8.00
CA TYR A 79 -8.82 -14.17 7.11
C TYR A 79 -9.34 -15.61 7.07
N LEU A 80 -8.44 -16.61 7.06
CA LEU A 80 -8.84 -18.03 7.04
C LEU A 80 -9.48 -18.47 8.36
N ASP A 81 -8.98 -17.97 9.49
CA ASP A 81 -9.44 -18.38 10.82
C ASP A 81 -10.68 -17.58 11.28
N GLY A 82 -10.66 -16.26 11.06
CA GLY A 82 -11.67 -15.33 11.58
C GLY A 82 -12.47 -14.56 10.52
N GLY A 83 -12.28 -14.86 9.23
CA GLY A 83 -12.99 -14.19 8.13
C GLY A 83 -12.52 -12.77 7.84
N LEU A 84 -13.22 -12.11 6.90
CA LEU A 84 -12.84 -10.79 6.40
C LEU A 84 -12.86 -9.69 7.47
N GLU A 85 -13.84 -9.73 8.39
CA GLU A 85 -13.97 -8.75 9.47
C GLU A 85 -12.76 -8.77 10.42
N THR A 86 -12.25 -9.96 10.74
CA THR A 86 -11.06 -10.10 11.59
C THR A 86 -9.82 -9.51 10.93
N ALA A 87 -9.63 -9.77 9.63
CA ALA A 87 -8.54 -9.17 8.85
C ALA A 87 -8.69 -7.65 8.72
N GLU A 88 -9.91 -7.15 8.51
CA GLU A 88 -10.22 -5.72 8.41
C GLU A 88 -9.89 -4.99 9.72
N ASN A 89 -10.33 -5.52 10.86
CA ASN A 89 -10.02 -4.95 12.17
C ASN A 89 -8.52 -4.88 12.45
N PHE A 90 -7.76 -5.91 12.05
CA PHE A 90 -6.30 -5.89 12.16
C PHE A 90 -5.67 -4.80 11.30
N ILE A 91 -6.04 -4.71 10.01
CA ILE A 91 -5.48 -3.72 9.08
C ILE A 91 -5.82 -2.30 9.53
N LEU A 92 -7.09 -2.01 9.85
CA LEU A 92 -7.54 -0.68 10.28
C LEU A 92 -6.82 -0.20 11.54
N LYS A 93 -6.48 -1.12 12.45
CA LYS A 93 -5.78 -0.81 13.71
C LYS A 93 -4.29 -0.48 13.53
N HIS A 94 -3.63 -1.12 12.58
CA HIS A 94 -2.17 -1.12 12.49
C HIS A 94 -1.59 -0.22 11.39
N TRP A 95 -2.40 0.15 10.39
CA TRP A 95 -2.02 1.10 9.36
C TRP A 95 -2.08 2.55 9.86
N ASP A 96 -1.16 3.39 9.39
CA ASP A 96 -1.25 4.85 9.54
C ASP A 96 -1.92 5.46 8.32
N TRP A 97 -3.22 5.73 8.45
CA TRP A 97 -4.06 6.23 7.36
C TRP A 97 -3.85 7.71 7.02
N HIS A 98 -3.34 8.49 7.98
CA HIS A 98 -3.13 9.93 7.84
C HIS A 98 -1.65 10.31 7.72
N GLY A 99 -0.75 9.31 7.71
CA GLY A 99 0.66 9.48 7.41
C GLY A 99 0.89 10.15 6.06
N ARG A 100 2.02 10.87 5.92
CA ARG A 100 2.35 11.56 4.66
C ARG A 100 2.41 10.56 3.52
N VAL A 101 1.53 10.72 2.53
CA VAL A 101 1.75 10.15 1.20
C VAL A 101 3.01 10.83 0.65
N PRO A 102 4.08 10.09 0.28
CA PRO A 102 5.30 10.71 -0.20
C PRO A 102 5.01 11.63 -1.39
N GLU A 103 5.42 12.89 -1.27
CA GLU A 103 5.34 13.90 -2.33
C GLU A 103 6.06 13.46 -3.61
N ASP A 104 6.96 12.47 -3.56
CA ASP A 104 7.68 11.93 -4.73
C ASP A 104 6.80 11.18 -5.76
N THR A 105 5.49 11.12 -5.54
CA THR A 105 4.51 10.73 -6.58
C THR A 105 3.75 11.92 -7.17
N LEU A 106 4.15 13.15 -6.82
CA LEU A 106 3.70 14.37 -7.47
C LEU A 106 4.37 14.45 -8.84
N HIS A 107 3.53 14.43 -9.86
CA HIS A 107 3.88 14.51 -11.27
C HIS A 107 4.55 13.26 -11.83
N ASN A 108 3.71 12.33 -12.31
CA ASN A 108 4.03 11.75 -13.59
C ASN A 108 3.94 12.89 -14.63
N PRO A 109 5.05 13.49 -15.09
CA PRO A 109 5.00 14.65 -15.98
C PRO A 109 4.28 14.31 -17.29
N LYS A 110 4.23 13.02 -17.68
CA LYS A 110 3.48 12.55 -18.83
C LYS A 110 1.97 12.67 -18.59
N SER A 111 1.47 12.16 -17.45
CA SER A 111 0.05 12.26 -17.10
C SER A 111 -0.37 13.71 -16.85
N ALA A 112 0.45 14.48 -16.15
CA ALA A 112 0.19 15.90 -15.92
C ALA A 112 0.11 16.70 -17.23
N LEU A 113 0.98 16.40 -18.21
CA LEU A 113 0.93 17.02 -19.53
C LEU A 113 -0.31 16.59 -20.32
N GLN A 114 -0.69 15.31 -20.23
CA GLN A 114 -1.90 14.79 -20.86
C GLN A 114 -3.16 15.48 -20.32
N GLU A 115 -3.33 15.51 -18.99
CA GLU A 115 -4.46 16.15 -18.31
C GLU A 115 -4.54 17.66 -18.60
N TRP A 116 -3.39 18.35 -18.57
CA TRP A 116 -3.34 19.77 -18.92
C TRP A 116 -3.71 20.03 -20.39
N SER A 117 -3.24 19.19 -21.31
CA SER A 117 -3.52 19.30 -22.74
C SER A 117 -5.01 19.10 -23.03
N GLU A 118 -5.63 18.10 -22.40
CA GLU A 118 -7.07 17.84 -22.52
C GLU A 118 -7.92 18.96 -21.90
N ALA A 119 -7.55 19.43 -20.70
CA ALA A 119 -8.24 20.53 -20.03
C ALA A 119 -8.23 21.85 -20.83
N ASN A 120 -7.21 22.06 -21.68
CA ASN A 120 -7.09 23.22 -22.55
C ASN A 120 -7.60 22.97 -23.99
N GLY A 121 -8.21 21.81 -24.27
CA GLY A 121 -8.75 21.47 -25.59
C GLY A 121 -7.69 21.24 -26.68
N LEU A 122 -6.45 20.94 -26.29
CA LEU A 122 -5.31 20.74 -27.19
C LEU A 122 -5.19 19.30 -27.70
N GLY A 123 -5.99 18.37 -27.16
CA GLY A 123 -5.98 16.95 -27.53
C GLY A 123 -4.85 16.16 -26.86
N LEU A 124 -4.66 14.90 -27.26
CA LEU A 124 -3.63 14.03 -26.68
C LEU A 124 -2.23 14.35 -27.23
N PRO A 125 -1.19 14.48 -26.39
CA PRO A 125 0.18 14.69 -26.84
C PRO A 125 0.71 13.50 -27.66
N VAL A 126 1.46 13.80 -28.72
CA VAL A 126 2.14 12.83 -29.59
C VAL A 126 3.59 12.69 -29.16
N TYR A 127 4.08 11.45 -29.03
CA TYR A 127 5.46 11.16 -28.63
C TYR A 127 6.19 10.45 -29.79
N GLU A 128 7.29 11.04 -30.26
CA GLU A 128 8.16 10.45 -31.29
C GLU A 128 9.52 10.05 -30.68
N LEU A 129 10.05 8.91 -31.13
CA LEU A 129 11.42 8.46 -30.81
C LEU A 129 12.38 9.12 -31.81
N ILE A 130 13.39 9.84 -31.29
CA ILE A 130 14.45 10.49 -32.07
C ILE A 130 15.67 9.57 -32.13
#